data_AF-A0A3B8TZ87-F1
#
_entry.id   AF-A0A3B8TZ87-F1
#
_cell.length_a   1.000
_cell.length_b   1.000
_cell.length_c   1.000
_cell.angle_alpha   90.00
_cell.angle_beta   90.00
_cell.angle_gamma   90.00
#
_symmetry.space_group_name_H-M   'P 1'
#
loop_
_entity.id
_entity.type
_entity.pdbx_description
1 polymer ?
#
loop_
_entity_poly.entity_id
_entity_poly.type
_entity_poly.pdbx_seq_one_letter_code
_entity_poly.pdbx_strand_id
1 'polypeptide(L)'
;MPVDSGTGVFNGDSGIIQKIDSRSETVTVCFDEERLVEYSFQDLEDLELAYAVTVHKSQGSEYPAVILPLLSGPAGLFNRNLLYTAVTRARSCVVILGSSRTLEQMTANVRENRRYTGLKERIHEIFGIAGSGRREAADEAQSFASADLFGGYGNADAGHGPSLSEEMPGL
;
A
#
# COMPACT_ATOMS: atom_id res chain seq x y z
N MET A 1 -34.27 25.95 10.97
CA MET A 1 -32.86 25.51 11.01
C MET A 1 -32.29 25.79 9.64
N PRO A 2 -31.17 26.51 9.49
CA PRO A 2 -30.54 26.66 8.19
C PRO A 2 -30.02 25.29 7.80
N VAL A 3 -30.49 24.78 6.66
CA VAL A 3 -29.91 23.61 6.02
C VAL A 3 -28.56 24.08 5.46
N ASP A 4 -27.48 23.72 6.13
CA ASP A 4 -26.15 23.84 5.55
C ASP A 4 -26.12 22.90 4.34
N SER A 5 -26.38 23.48 3.17
CA SER A 5 -26.38 22.77 1.91
C SER A 5 -24.93 22.69 1.49
N GLY A 6 -24.19 21.76 2.11
CA GLY A 6 -22.81 21.50 1.73
C GLY A 6 -22.71 21.33 0.21
N THR A 7 -21.57 21.67 -0.37
CA THR A 7 -21.31 21.64 -1.83
C THR A 7 -21.46 20.25 -2.47
N GLY A 8 -21.78 19.23 -1.67
CA GLY A 8 -21.90 17.83 -2.06
C GLY A 8 -20.55 17.14 -2.25
N VAL A 9 -19.43 17.86 -2.09
CA VAL A 9 -18.08 17.33 -2.24
C VAL A 9 -17.68 16.56 -0.98
N PHE A 10 -17.12 15.37 -1.16
CA PHE A 10 -16.64 14.53 -0.08
C PHE A 10 -15.14 14.26 -0.20
N ASN A 11 -14.51 13.90 0.92
CA ASN A 11 -13.12 13.50 0.94
C ASN A 11 -12.88 12.29 0.03
N GLY A 12 -12.02 12.46 -0.96
CA GLY A 12 -11.71 11.44 -1.96
C GLY A 12 -12.36 11.69 -3.32
N ASP A 13 -13.27 12.66 -3.44
CA ASP A 13 -13.79 13.09 -4.73
C ASP A 13 -12.65 13.65 -5.59
N SER A 14 -12.60 13.22 -6.85
CA SER A 14 -11.61 13.69 -7.81
C SER A 14 -12.28 14.61 -8.82
N GLY A 15 -11.66 15.76 -9.07
CA GLY A 15 -12.19 16.76 -9.99
C GLY A 15 -11.13 17.30 -10.93
N ILE A 16 -11.59 17.96 -11.99
CA ILE A 16 -10.75 18.64 -12.98
C ILE A 16 -10.91 20.14 -12.79
N ILE A 17 -9.78 20.84 -12.59
CA ILE A 17 -9.77 22.30 -12.60
C ILE A 17 -10.14 22.77 -14.01
N GLN A 18 -11.25 23.51 -14.13
CA GLN A 18 -11.69 24.08 -15.41
C GLN A 18 -11.23 25.52 -15.59
N LYS A 19 -11.17 26.31 -14.51
CA LYS A 19 -10.82 27.73 -14.57
C LYS A 19 -10.05 28.12 -13.32
N ILE A 20 -9.06 28.98 -13.50
CA ILE A 20 -8.38 29.71 -12.43
C ILE A 20 -8.52 31.20 -12.77
N ASP A 21 -9.12 31.97 -11.87
CA ASP A 21 -9.31 33.41 -12.03
C ASP A 21 -8.50 34.16 -10.98
N SER A 22 -7.38 34.74 -11.40
CA SER A 22 -6.49 35.48 -10.51
C SER A 22 -7.01 36.84 -10.09
N ARG A 23 -8.09 37.36 -10.70
CA ARG A 23 -8.68 38.66 -10.32
C ARG A 23 -9.69 38.50 -9.19
N SER A 24 -10.52 37.47 -9.29
CA SER A 24 -11.46 37.10 -8.22
C SER A 24 -10.84 36.20 -7.16
N GLU A 25 -9.61 35.73 -7.37
CA GLU A 25 -8.91 34.77 -6.49
C GLU A 25 -9.74 33.48 -6.30
N THR A 26 -10.28 32.95 -7.40
CA THR A 26 -11.11 31.74 -7.39
C THR A 26 -10.60 30.65 -8.34
N VAL A 27 -10.88 29.39 -7.99
CA VAL A 27 -10.64 28.19 -8.79
C VAL A 27 -11.95 27.44 -8.96
N THR A 28 -12.32 27.13 -10.20
CA THR A 28 -13.51 26.32 -10.50
C THR A 28 -13.09 24.88 -10.78
N VAL A 29 -13.59 23.94 -9.98
CA VAL A 29 -13.34 22.50 -10.11
C VAL A 29 -14.62 21.80 -10.54
N CYS A 30 -14.53 20.95 -11.56
CA CYS A 30 -15.60 20.07 -12.00
C CYS A 30 -15.42 18.68 -11.40
N PHE A 31 -16.38 18.24 -10.58
CA PHE A 31 -16.46 16.89 -10.01
C PHE A 31 -17.56 16.09 -10.71
N ASP A 32 -17.40 14.77 -10.79
CA ASP A 32 -18.39 13.83 -11.36
C ASP A 32 -18.96 14.28 -12.72
N GLU A 33 -18.10 14.91 -13.54
CA GLU A 33 -18.38 15.42 -14.90
C GLU A 33 -19.42 16.57 -15.01
N GLU A 34 -20.22 16.85 -13.98
CA GLU A 34 -21.29 17.86 -14.05
C GLU A 34 -21.24 18.90 -12.93
N ARG A 35 -20.63 18.58 -11.78
CA ARG A 35 -20.70 19.42 -10.58
C ARG A 35 -19.57 20.44 -10.54
N LEU A 36 -19.87 21.68 -10.90
CA LEU A 36 -18.95 22.80 -10.76
C LEU A 36 -18.99 23.39 -9.35
N VAL A 37 -17.85 23.40 -8.68
CA VAL A 37 -17.66 24.01 -7.36
C VAL A 37 -16.57 25.06 -7.47
N GLU A 38 -16.86 26.25 -6.97
CA GLU A 38 -15.90 27.35 -6.89
C GLU A 38 -15.25 27.37 -5.50
N TYR A 39 -13.93 27.38 -5.48
CA TYR A 39 -13.10 27.53 -4.29
C TYR A 39 -12.44 28.89 -4.33
N SER A 40 -12.40 29.60 -3.20
CA SER A 40 -11.51 30.75 -3.07
C SER A 40 -10.07 30.27 -2.91
N PHE A 41 -9.10 31.16 -3.13
CA PHE A 41 -7.69 30.82 -2.89
C PHE A 41 -7.40 30.42 -1.43
N GLN A 42 -8.22 30.87 -0.48
CA GLN A 42 -8.10 30.52 0.93
C GLN A 42 -8.51 29.06 1.19
N ASP A 43 -9.44 28.54 0.38
CA ASP A 43 -9.98 27.17 0.52
C ASP A 43 -9.15 26.13 -0.25
N LEU A 44 -8.05 26.53 -0.90
CA LEU A 44 -7.23 25.61 -1.70
C LEU A 44 -6.48 24.57 -0.85
N GLU A 45 -6.41 24.75 0.48
CA GLU A 45 -5.87 23.73 1.38
C GLU A 45 -6.72 22.46 1.44
N ASP A 46 -7.99 22.54 1.05
CA ASP A 46 -8.91 21.40 0.94
C ASP A 46 -8.71 20.60 -0.36
N LEU A 47 -7.87 21.10 -1.29
CA LEU A 47 -7.60 20.46 -2.57
C LEU A 47 -6.16 19.93 -2.64
N GLU A 48 -6.01 18.72 -3.17
CA GLU A 48 -4.72 18.10 -3.45
C GLU A 48 -4.62 17.71 -4.92
N LEU A 49 -3.44 17.89 -5.52
CA LEU A 49 -3.21 17.47 -6.90
C LEU A 49 -3.31 15.94 -7.03
N ALA A 50 -4.19 15.47 -7.91
CA ALA A 50 -4.47 14.05 -8.11
C ALA A 50 -3.75 13.43 -9.33
N TYR A 51 -2.61 13.98 -9.77
CA TYR A 51 -1.84 13.39 -10.90
C TYR A 51 -1.33 11.98 -10.59
N ALA A 52 -1.04 11.71 -9.33
CA ALA A 52 -0.74 10.39 -8.81
C ALA A 52 -1.42 10.25 -7.45
N VAL A 53 -2.17 9.18 -7.26
CA VAL A 53 -2.87 8.89 -6.01
C VAL A 53 -2.28 7.65 -5.37
N THR A 54 -2.30 7.61 -4.04
CA THR A 54 -1.89 6.41 -3.33
C THR A 54 -2.96 5.32 -3.50
N VAL A 55 -2.55 4.06 -3.41
CA VAL A 55 -3.48 2.92 -3.44
C VAL A 55 -4.59 3.06 -2.38
N HIS A 56 -4.24 3.59 -1.20
CA HIS A 56 -5.20 3.84 -0.13
C HIS A 56 -6.23 4.92 -0.48
N LYS A 57 -5.81 6.03 -1.10
CA LYS A 57 -6.73 7.09 -1.55
C LYS A 57 -7.62 6.64 -2.72
N SER A 58 -7.21 5.61 -3.46
CA SER A 58 -8.00 5.02 -4.55
C SER A 58 -9.03 3.97 -4.11
N GLN A 59 -9.24 3.79 -2.80
CA GLN A 59 -10.17 2.77 -2.30
C GLN A 59 -11.60 3.03 -2.76
N GLY A 60 -12.23 2.01 -3.38
CA GLY A 60 -13.56 2.12 -3.96
C GLY A 60 -13.60 2.63 -5.41
N SER A 61 -12.50 3.23 -5.89
CA SER A 61 -12.38 3.71 -7.27
C SER A 61 -11.80 2.64 -8.20
N GLU A 62 -12.12 2.73 -9.49
CA GLU A 62 -11.54 1.89 -10.54
C GLU A 62 -11.21 2.73 -11.76
N TYR A 63 -10.16 2.33 -12.48
CA TYR A 63 -9.65 3.05 -13.64
C TYR A 63 -9.51 2.12 -14.85
N PRO A 64 -9.73 2.59 -16.09
CA PRO A 64 -9.54 1.78 -17.29
C PRO A 64 -8.13 1.15 -17.37
N ALA A 65 -7.12 1.92 -16.99
CA ALA A 65 -5.73 1.47 -16.87
C ALA A 65 -5.10 2.05 -15.59
N VAL A 66 -4.19 1.29 -14.99
CA VAL A 66 -3.38 1.72 -13.83
C VAL A 66 -1.90 1.59 -14.18
N ILE A 67 -1.14 2.65 -13.90
CA ILE A 67 0.32 2.62 -13.93
C ILE A 67 0.81 2.57 -12.49
N LEU A 68 1.45 1.46 -12.10
CA LEU A 68 1.90 1.19 -10.74
C LEU A 68 3.43 1.27 -10.65
N PRO A 69 3.99 2.39 -10.18
CA PRO A 69 5.41 2.48 -9.88
C PRO A 69 5.75 1.72 -8.60
N LEU A 70 6.53 0.64 -8.74
CA LEU A 70 7.14 -0.13 -7.66
C LEU A 70 8.65 0.18 -7.60
N LEU A 71 8.94 1.43 -7.23
CA LEU A 71 10.31 1.91 -7.01
C LEU A 71 10.82 1.49 -5.63
N SER A 72 12.08 1.80 -5.33
CA SER A 72 12.67 1.58 -4.01
C SER A 72 11.86 2.31 -2.92
N GLY A 73 11.54 1.62 -1.82
CA GLY A 73 10.76 2.20 -0.72
C GLY A 73 10.84 1.35 0.55
N PRO A 74 10.20 1.78 1.65
CA PRO A 74 10.21 1.05 2.91
C PRO A 74 9.63 -0.36 2.75
N ALA A 75 10.41 -1.39 3.10
CA ALA A 75 10.01 -2.79 2.93
C ALA A 75 8.68 -3.14 3.64
N GLY A 76 8.31 -2.41 4.71
CA GLY A 76 7.05 -2.61 5.43
C GLY A 76 5.79 -2.27 4.61
N LEU A 77 5.90 -1.39 3.60
CA LEU A 77 4.79 -1.06 2.72
C LEU A 77 4.59 -2.10 1.62
N PHE A 78 5.65 -2.80 1.24
CA PHE A 78 5.66 -3.75 0.13
C PHE A 78 5.15 -5.13 0.55
N ASN A 79 3.82 -5.27 0.62
CA ASN A 79 3.15 -6.52 0.94
C ASN A 79 2.16 -6.95 -0.15
N ARG A 80 1.73 -8.23 -0.09
CA ARG A 80 0.82 -8.83 -1.07
C ARG A 80 -0.52 -8.11 -1.15
N ASN A 81 -1.06 -7.66 -0.01
CA ASN A 81 -2.38 -7.01 0.04
C ASN A 81 -2.36 -5.66 -0.68
N LEU A 82 -1.30 -4.88 -0.52
CA LEU A 82 -1.13 -3.60 -1.22
C LEU A 82 -1.04 -3.82 -2.72
N LEU A 83 -0.23 -4.79 -3.16
CA LEU A 83 -0.11 -5.14 -4.58
C LEU A 83 -1.45 -5.59 -5.17
N TYR A 84 -2.14 -6.51 -4.49
CA TYR A 84 -3.46 -6.99 -4.90
C TYR A 84 -4.47 -5.84 -5.01
N THR A 85 -4.51 -4.95 -4.02
CA THR A 85 -5.41 -3.79 -4.04
C THR A 85 -5.08 -2.88 -5.21
N ALA A 86 -3.80 -2.58 -5.46
CA ALA A 86 -3.38 -1.75 -6.59
C ALA A 86 -3.77 -2.36 -7.95
N VAL A 87 -3.54 -3.67 -8.13
CA VAL A 87 -3.88 -4.39 -9.36
C VAL A 87 -5.39 -4.39 -9.59
N THR A 88 -6.20 -4.63 -8.55
CA THR A 88 -7.67 -4.63 -8.66
C THR A 88 -8.28 -3.24 -8.88
N ARG A 89 -7.50 -2.15 -8.80
CA ARG A 89 -8.00 -0.83 -9.23
C ARG A 89 -8.10 -0.72 -10.76
N ALA A 90 -7.41 -1.56 -11.53
CA ALA A 90 -7.48 -1.54 -12.99
C ALA A 90 -8.62 -2.40 -13.52
N ARG A 91 -9.38 -1.85 -14.47
CA ARG A 91 -10.43 -2.56 -15.20
C ARG A 91 -9.89 -3.40 -16.35
N SER A 92 -8.95 -2.85 -17.12
CA SER A 92 -8.51 -3.47 -18.37
C SER A 92 -7.00 -3.67 -18.48
N CYS A 93 -6.19 -2.80 -17.86
CA CYS A 93 -4.74 -2.84 -18.02
C CYS A 93 -3.99 -2.40 -16.76
N VAL A 94 -2.96 -3.15 -16.38
CA VAL A 94 -1.99 -2.75 -15.37
C VAL A 94 -0.61 -2.70 -16.00
N VAL A 95 0.07 -1.57 -15.83
CA VAL A 95 1.48 -1.40 -16.20
C VAL A 95 2.28 -1.25 -14.92
N ILE A 96 3.16 -2.19 -14.61
CA ILE A 96 4.01 -2.14 -13.43
C ILE A 96 5.38 -1.62 -13.83
N LEU A 97 5.84 -0.53 -13.19
CA LEU A 97 7.16 0.05 -13.38
C LEU A 97 8.04 -0.32 -12.19
N GLY A 98 8.91 -1.31 -12.34
CA GLY A 98 9.78 -1.78 -11.26
C GLY A 98 10.53 -3.05 -11.63
N SER A 99 11.15 -3.68 -10.64
CA SER A 99 11.90 -4.94 -10.86
C SER A 99 11.01 -6.16 -10.61
N SER A 100 11.20 -7.23 -11.39
CA SER A 100 10.54 -8.52 -11.13
C SER A 100 10.84 -9.05 -9.73
N ARG A 101 12.05 -8.80 -9.21
CA ARG A 101 12.45 -9.14 -7.84
C ARG A 101 11.57 -8.46 -6.80
N THR A 102 11.24 -7.18 -6.97
CA THR A 102 10.35 -6.45 -6.06
C THR A 102 8.95 -7.06 -6.07
N LEU A 103 8.46 -7.44 -7.24
CA LEU A 103 7.16 -8.10 -7.39
C LEU A 103 7.13 -9.47 -6.71
N GLU A 104 8.18 -10.28 -6.89
CA GLU A 104 8.37 -11.56 -6.20
C GLU A 104 8.41 -11.37 -4.68
N GLN A 105 9.13 -10.36 -4.18
CA GLN A 105 9.18 -10.04 -2.76
C GLN A 105 7.81 -9.63 -2.21
N MET A 106 7.07 -8.77 -2.92
CA MET A 106 5.72 -8.35 -2.51
C MET A 106 4.74 -9.52 -2.49
N THR A 107 4.77 -10.36 -3.52
CA THR A 107 3.93 -11.55 -3.59
C THR A 107 4.30 -12.57 -2.52
N ALA A 108 5.57 -12.74 -2.16
CA ALA A 108 5.99 -13.62 -1.06
C ALA A 108 5.72 -13.02 0.33
N ASN A 109 5.63 -11.70 0.45
CA ASN A 109 5.40 -11.01 1.72
C ASN A 109 3.92 -11.09 2.14
N VAL A 110 3.56 -12.23 2.74
CA VAL A 110 2.27 -12.49 3.40
C VAL A 110 2.30 -12.05 4.86
N ARG A 111 3.09 -11.02 5.22
CA ARG A 111 2.91 -10.38 6.52
C ARG A 111 1.51 -9.79 6.56
N GLU A 112 0.56 -10.60 7.00
CA GLU A 112 -0.74 -10.15 7.43
C GLU A 112 -0.47 -9.11 8.50
N ASN A 113 -1.02 -7.92 8.29
CA ASN A 113 -1.19 -6.98 9.37
C ASN A 113 -2.17 -7.65 10.35
N ARG A 114 -1.66 -8.51 11.26
CA ARG A 114 -2.46 -9.28 12.20
C ARG A 114 -3.35 -8.30 12.94
N ARG A 115 -4.64 -8.33 12.60
CA ARG A 115 -5.60 -7.38 13.14
C ARG A 115 -6.07 -7.92 14.48
N TYR A 116 -5.55 -7.34 15.55
CA TYR A 116 -6.05 -7.62 16.88
C TYR A 116 -7.46 -7.02 17.01
N THR A 117 -8.48 -7.89 17.00
CA THR A 117 -9.88 -7.53 17.15
C THR A 117 -10.61 -8.60 17.93
N GLY A 118 -11.49 -8.19 18.85
CA GLY A 118 -12.33 -9.11 19.64
C GLY A 118 -13.63 -9.55 18.93
N LEU A 119 -13.83 -9.14 17.66
CA LEU A 119 -15.08 -9.39 16.95
C LEU A 119 -15.34 -10.88 16.75
N LYS A 120 -14.28 -11.65 16.45
CA LYS A 120 -14.37 -13.10 16.27
C LYS A 120 -14.87 -13.76 17.56
N GLU A 121 -14.24 -13.43 18.68
CA GLU A 121 -14.56 -13.94 20.01
C GLU A 121 -16.01 -13.59 20.38
N ARG A 122 -16.43 -12.34 20.11
CA ARG A 122 -17.78 -11.89 20.42
C ARG A 122 -18.86 -12.59 19.60
N ILE A 123 -18.60 -12.86 18.31
CA ILE A 123 -19.50 -13.65 17.46
C ILE A 123 -19.63 -15.08 17.99
N HIS A 124 -18.51 -15.72 18.35
CA HIS A 124 -18.54 -17.08 18.91
C HIS A 124 -19.33 -17.17 20.22
N GLU A 125 -19.21 -16.15 21.08
CA GLU A 125 -19.96 -16.07 22.34
C GLU A 125 -21.48 -15.96 22.11
N ILE A 126 -21.91 -15.05 21.23
CA ILE A 126 -23.33 -14.79 20.96
C ILE A 126 -24.02 -16.02 20.34
N PHE A 127 -23.36 -16.69 19.41
CA PHE A 127 -23.94 -17.84 18.71
C PHE A 127 -23.69 -19.18 19.42
N GLY A 128 -23.10 -19.16 20.62
CA GLY A 128 -22.82 -20.38 21.38
C GLY A 128 -21.93 -21.36 20.63
N ILE A 129 -21.09 -20.86 19.70
CA ILE A 129 -20.09 -21.67 18.98
C ILE A 129 -18.93 -21.89 19.96
N ALA A 130 -19.19 -22.69 20.98
CA ALA A 130 -18.21 -23.06 21.99
C ALA A 130 -17.29 -24.15 21.43
N GLY A 131 -16.04 -23.78 21.13
CA GLY A 131 -14.88 -24.69 21.19
C GLY A 131 -14.10 -24.91 19.89
N SER A 132 -12.90 -24.33 19.81
CA SER A 132 -11.69 -24.97 19.25
C SER A 132 -10.41 -24.13 19.50
N GLY A 133 -10.53 -22.80 19.58
CA GLY A 133 -9.39 -21.87 19.49
C GLY A 133 -8.39 -21.81 20.66
N ARG A 134 -8.58 -22.58 21.75
CA ARG A 134 -7.61 -22.60 22.86
C ARG A 134 -6.40 -23.53 22.61
N ARG A 135 -6.42 -24.35 21.56
CA ARG A 135 -5.30 -25.23 21.16
C ARG A 135 -4.40 -24.64 20.06
N GLU A 136 -4.96 -23.91 19.09
CA GLU A 136 -4.19 -23.38 17.95
C GLU A 136 -3.17 -22.29 18.32
N ALA A 137 -3.47 -21.45 19.31
CA ALA A 137 -2.53 -20.39 19.74
C ALA A 137 -1.25 -20.94 20.39
N ALA A 138 -1.28 -22.16 20.95
CA ALA A 138 -0.11 -22.81 21.53
C ALA A 138 0.74 -23.53 20.47
N ASP A 139 0.11 -24.10 19.44
CA ASP A 139 0.78 -24.79 18.33
C ASP A 139 1.48 -23.80 17.38
N GLU A 140 0.89 -22.63 17.12
CA GLU A 140 1.55 -21.60 16.31
C GLU A 140 2.82 -21.08 16.99
N ALA A 141 2.77 -20.82 18.30
CA ALA A 141 3.94 -20.33 19.05
C ALA A 141 5.12 -21.32 19.04
N GLN A 142 4.85 -22.62 18.97
CA GLN A 142 5.87 -23.68 18.85
C GLN A 142 6.42 -23.83 17.43
N SER A 143 5.58 -23.65 16.41
CA SER A 143 6.00 -23.59 15.00
C SER A 143 6.99 -22.43 14.74
N PHE A 144 6.75 -21.25 15.32
CA PHE A 144 7.65 -20.09 15.18
C PHE A 144 9.04 -20.32 15.79
N ALA A 145 9.15 -21.04 16.91
CA ALA A 145 10.45 -21.36 17.50
C ALA A 145 11.30 -22.30 16.63
N SER A 146 10.67 -23.12 15.78
CA SER A 146 11.37 -24.04 14.86
C SER A 146 11.76 -23.42 13.52
N ALA A 147 11.02 -22.42 13.04
CA ALA A 147 11.28 -21.78 11.74
C ALA A 147 12.52 -20.86 11.77
N ASP A 148 12.83 -20.24 12.91
CA ASP A 148 14.03 -19.41 13.08
C ASP A 148 15.34 -20.22 13.17
N LEU A 149 15.26 -21.56 13.31
CA LEU A 149 16.44 -22.44 13.39
C LEU A 149 16.92 -23.00 12.04
N PHE A 150 16.17 -22.82 10.95
CA PHE A 150 16.53 -23.36 9.62
C PHE A 150 16.82 -22.30 8.54
N GLY A 151 17.01 -21.04 8.92
CA GLY A 151 17.49 -19.96 8.05
C GLY A 151 19.01 -19.97 7.83
N GLY A 152 19.60 -21.12 7.51
CA GLY A 152 21.04 -21.29 7.33
C GLY A 152 21.40 -21.99 6.02
N TYR A 153 21.37 -21.25 4.91
CA TYR A 153 22.05 -21.57 3.64
C TYR A 153 22.41 -20.21 2.99
N GLY A 154 23.64 -19.86 2.65
CA GLY A 154 24.73 -20.68 2.11
C GLY A 154 24.82 -20.41 0.60
N ASN A 155 25.79 -19.60 0.17
CA ASN A 155 26.54 -19.77 -1.09
C ASN A 155 27.57 -18.65 -1.31
N ALA A 156 28.85 -19.03 -1.36
CA ALA A 156 29.78 -18.71 -2.47
C ALA A 156 31.10 -19.50 -2.29
N ASP A 157 31.16 -20.65 -2.96
CA ASP A 157 32.36 -21.28 -3.56
C ASP A 157 32.95 -20.29 -4.60
N ALA A 158 34.21 -20.24 -5.07
CA ALA A 158 35.40 -21.07 -5.03
C ALA A 158 36.60 -20.19 -5.44
N GLY A 159 37.83 -20.54 -5.07
CA GLY A 159 39.02 -19.83 -5.56
C GLY A 159 40.34 -20.47 -5.14
N HIS A 160 40.77 -21.45 -5.95
CA HIS A 160 42.10 -22.07 -6.06
C HIS A 160 43.30 -21.31 -5.42
N GLY A 161 44.05 -21.98 -4.55
CA GLY A 161 45.50 -21.77 -4.41
C GLY A 161 46.27 -22.49 -5.54
N PRO A 162 47.61 -22.38 -5.66
CA PRO A 162 48.52 -22.36 -4.52
C PRO A 162 49.77 -21.44 -4.59
N SER A 163 50.45 -21.40 -3.44
CA SER A 163 51.92 -21.35 -3.21
C SER A 163 52.75 -20.06 -3.43
N LEU A 164 53.23 -19.57 -2.28
CA LEU A 164 54.62 -19.32 -1.87
C LEU A 164 55.32 -17.96 -2.17
N SER A 165 56.00 -17.53 -1.09
CA SER A 165 57.19 -16.67 -0.98
C SER A 165 57.05 -15.13 -1.08
N GLU A 166 57.25 -14.52 0.10
CA GLU A 166 58.27 -13.50 0.40
C GLU A 166 57.99 -11.99 0.24
N GLU A 167 58.20 -11.33 1.40
CA GLU A 167 58.72 -9.97 1.67
C GLU A 167 57.82 -8.72 1.57
N MET A 168 57.80 -7.98 2.69
CA MET A 168 57.47 -6.55 2.83
C MET A 168 58.63 -5.67 2.27
N PRO A 169 58.67 -4.32 2.40
CA PRO A 169 57.66 -3.30 2.79
C PRO A 169 57.61 -2.05 1.85
N GLY A 170 56.64 -1.15 2.10
CA GLY A 170 56.87 0.30 2.08
C GLY A 170 56.27 1.12 0.93
N LEU A 171 55.20 1.86 1.22
CA LEU A 171 55.04 3.33 1.22
C LEU A 171 53.56 3.70 1.25
#